data_AF-A0A484VU97-F1
#
_entry.id   AF-A0A484VU97-F1
#
_cell.length_a   1.000
_cell.length_b   1.000
_cell.length_c   1.000
_cell.angle_alpha   90.00
_cell.angle_beta   90.00
_cell.angle_gamma   90.00
#
_symmetry.space_group_name_H-M   'P 1'
#
loop_
_entity.id
_entity.type
_entity.pdbx_description
1 polymer ?
#
loop_
_entity_poly.entity_id
_entity_poly.type
_entity_poly.pdbx_seq_one_letter_code
_entity_poly.pdbx_strand_id
1 'polypeptide(L)'
;MLSGIAAVQAADWPRQITDSRGTHTLESQPQRIVSTSVTLTGSLLAIDAPVIASGATTPNNRVADDQGFLRQWSKVAKERKLQRLYIGEPSAEAVAAQMPESDFN
;
A
#
# COMPACT_ATOMS: atom_id res chain seq x y z
N MET A 1 18.00 -31.63 -9.75
CA MET A 1 16.55 -31.39 -9.63
C MET A 1 16.35 -29.93 -9.25
N LEU A 2 15.44 -29.24 -9.91
CA LEU A 2 15.15 -27.82 -9.71
C LEU A 2 14.42 -27.59 -8.38
N SER A 3 14.76 -26.51 -7.68
CA SER A 3 13.79 -25.69 -6.92
C SER A 3 14.42 -24.34 -6.61
N GLY A 4 14.33 -23.44 -7.59
CA GLY A 4 14.50 -22.01 -7.38
C GLY A 4 13.20 -21.45 -6.78
N ILE A 5 13.22 -21.25 -5.48
CA ILE A 5 12.31 -20.32 -4.81
C ILE A 5 13.20 -19.14 -4.47
N ALA A 6 13.16 -18.08 -5.29
CA ALA A 6 13.64 -16.78 -4.85
C ALA A 6 12.66 -16.33 -3.76
N ALA A 7 12.93 -16.73 -2.52
CA ALA A 7 12.42 -16.01 -1.37
C ALA A 7 12.83 -14.56 -1.60
N VAL A 8 11.86 -13.66 -1.76
CA VAL A 8 12.10 -12.22 -1.56
C VAL A 8 12.87 -12.16 -0.26
N GLN A 9 14.18 -11.86 -0.34
CA GLN A 9 15.05 -11.91 0.81
C GLN A 9 14.39 -11.04 1.87
N ALA A 10 14.00 -11.68 2.97
CA ALA A 10 13.69 -11.04 4.23
C ALA A 10 14.98 -10.36 4.70
N ALA A 11 15.40 -9.30 4.00
CA ALA A 11 16.59 -8.57 4.37
C ALA A 11 16.38 -8.01 5.78
N ASP A 12 17.45 -8.01 6.56
CA ASP A 12 17.43 -7.87 8.01
C ASP A 12 16.61 -6.67 8.47
N TRP A 13 15.82 -6.87 9.53
CA TRP A 13 15.21 -5.80 10.32
C TRP A 13 16.00 -5.68 11.62
N PRO A 14 16.18 -4.47 12.20
CA PRO A 14 15.58 -3.20 11.81
C PRO A 14 16.20 -2.58 10.54
N ARG A 15 15.40 -1.84 9.76
CA ARG A 15 15.86 -1.08 8.58
C ARG A 15 15.52 0.39 8.69
N GLN A 16 16.44 1.24 8.25
CA GLN A 16 16.16 2.66 8.09
C GLN A 16 15.64 2.96 6.68
N ILE A 17 14.51 3.66 6.62
CA ILE A 17 13.93 4.22 5.40
C ILE A 17 13.98 5.73 5.52
N THR A 18 14.58 6.40 4.54
CA THR A 18 14.55 7.85 4.44
C THR A 18 13.42 8.28 3.51
N ASP A 19 12.56 9.16 3.99
CA ASP A 19 11.51 9.81 3.22
C ASP A 19 11.64 11.34 3.27
N SER A 20 10.65 12.06 2.74
CA SER A 20 10.64 13.52 2.72
C SER A 20 10.49 14.18 4.10
N ARG A 21 10.15 13.43 5.15
CA ARG A 21 10.00 13.87 6.53
C ARG A 21 11.20 13.49 7.41
N GLY A 22 12.06 12.60 6.94
CA GLY A 22 13.32 12.24 7.58
C GLY A 22 13.63 10.76 7.48
N THR A 23 14.54 10.29 8.32
CA THR A 23 14.87 8.87 8.41
C THR A 23 14.00 8.21 9.48
N HIS A 24 13.24 7.20 9.07
CA HIS A 24 12.39 6.37 9.90
C HIS A 24 12.99 4.97 10.05
N THR A 25 13.14 4.50 11.28
CA THR A 25 13.55 3.11 11.54
C THR A 25 12.30 2.24 11.58
N LEU A 26 12.26 1.23 10.73
CA LEU A 26 11.31 0.15 10.79
C LEU A 26 11.95 -1.01 11.55
N GLU A 27 11.42 -1.31 12.73
CA GLU A 27 11.97 -2.34 13.62
C GLU A 27 11.75 -3.77 13.11
N SER A 28 10.70 -3.98 12.32
CA SER A 28 10.29 -5.29 11.83
C SER A 28 9.57 -5.19 10.49
N GLN A 29 9.36 -6.33 9.83
CA GLN A 29 8.65 -6.36 8.57
C GLN A 29 7.22 -5.84 8.74
N PRO A 30 6.83 -4.77 8.03
CA PRO A 30 5.47 -4.28 8.10
C PRO A 30 4.53 -5.35 7.54
N GLN A 31 3.59 -5.80 8.36
CA GLN A 31 2.58 -6.78 7.96
C GLN A 31 1.32 -6.12 7.37
N ARG A 32 1.18 -4.80 7.53
CA ARG A 32 0.01 -4.02 7.13
C ARG A 32 0.48 -2.67 6.63
N ILE A 33 0.38 -2.44 5.32
CA ILE A 33 0.74 -1.16 4.70
C ILE A 33 -0.52 -0.46 4.22
N VAL A 34 -0.63 0.82 4.57
CA VAL A 34 -1.67 1.73 4.06
C VAL A 34 -0.98 2.72 3.15
N SER A 35 -1.39 2.75 1.87
CA SER A 35 -0.84 3.66 0.87
C SER A 35 -1.87 4.70 0.50
N THR A 36 -1.56 5.98 0.68
CA THR A 36 -2.47 7.06 0.25
C THR A 36 -2.34 7.32 -1.25
N SER A 37 -1.24 6.94 -1.89
CA SER A 37 -1.04 7.18 -3.33
C SER A 37 -1.39 5.96 -4.16
N VAL A 38 -2.38 6.12 -5.06
CA VAL A 38 -2.78 5.09 -6.02
C VAL A 38 -1.62 4.64 -6.92
N THR A 39 -0.70 5.54 -7.27
CA THR A 39 0.49 5.22 -8.06
C THR A 39 1.48 4.37 -7.25
N LEU A 40 1.72 4.74 -6.00
CA LEU A 40 2.65 4.02 -5.11
C LEU A 40 2.14 2.61 -4.79
N THR A 41 0.83 2.45 -4.62
CA THR A 41 0.20 1.14 -4.39
C THR A 41 0.52 0.16 -5.51
N GLY A 42 0.53 0.61 -6.76
CA GLY A 42 0.91 -0.26 -7.88
C GLY A 42 2.31 -0.84 -7.74
N SER A 43 3.28 -0.01 -7.35
CA SER A 43 4.66 -0.45 -7.11
C SER A 43 4.76 -1.40 -5.91
N LEU A 44 4.02 -1.12 -4.82
CA LEU A 44 3.98 -1.99 -3.65
C LEU A 44 3.39 -3.36 -3.97
N LEU A 45 2.32 -3.42 -4.76
CA LEU A 45 1.73 -4.69 -5.21
C LEU A 45 2.67 -5.47 -6.13
N ALA A 46 3.49 -4.78 -6.94
CA ALA A 46 4.45 -5.42 -7.83
C ALA A 46 5.60 -6.13 -7.10
N ILE A 47 5.90 -5.74 -5.86
CA ILE A 47 6.91 -6.37 -5.00
C ILE A 47 6.28 -7.27 -3.92
N ASP A 48 5.02 -7.68 -4.12
CA ASP A 48 4.26 -8.50 -3.19
C ASP A 48 4.08 -7.91 -1.78
N ALA A 49 4.19 -6.60 -1.61
CA ALA A 49 4.06 -5.97 -0.30
C ALA A 49 2.65 -6.19 0.30
N PRO A 50 2.53 -6.29 1.64
CA PRO A 50 1.25 -6.54 2.32
C PRO A 50 0.43 -5.26 2.47
N VAL A 51 -0.01 -4.71 1.33
CA VAL A 51 -0.90 -3.54 1.29
C VAL A 51 -2.32 -3.96 1.64
N ILE A 52 -2.87 -3.36 2.69
CA ILE A 52 -4.24 -3.62 3.14
C ILE A 52 -5.22 -2.55 2.67
N ALA A 53 -4.72 -1.34 2.39
CA ALA A 53 -5.55 -0.24 1.96
C ALA A 53 -4.79 0.71 1.03
N SER A 54 -5.52 1.27 0.06
CA SER A 54 -4.99 2.21 -0.92
C SER A 54 -5.93 3.40 -1.12
N GLY A 55 -5.36 4.59 -1.34
CA GLY A 55 -6.06 5.68 -2.00
C GLY A 55 -6.50 5.24 -3.39
N ALA A 56 -7.66 5.72 -3.83
CA ALA A 56 -8.21 5.45 -5.14
C ALA A 56 -8.43 6.75 -5.90
N THR A 57 -8.33 6.69 -7.23
CA THR A 57 -8.76 7.78 -8.09
C THR A 57 -10.27 7.69 -8.35
N THR A 58 -10.80 8.57 -9.19
CA THR A 58 -12.22 8.54 -9.59
C THR A 58 -12.58 7.18 -10.19
N PRO A 59 -13.58 6.46 -9.64
CA PRO A 59 -14.00 5.16 -10.16
C PRO A 59 -14.60 5.28 -11.56
N ASN A 60 -14.63 4.15 -12.28
CA ASN A 60 -15.24 4.02 -13.61
C ASN A 60 -14.67 4.98 -14.67
N ASN A 61 -13.37 5.30 -14.58
CA ASN A 61 -12.69 6.13 -15.57
C ASN A 61 -11.86 5.28 -16.56
N ARG A 62 -11.18 5.94 -17.52
CA ARG A 62 -10.39 5.26 -18.57
C ARG A 62 -9.26 4.37 -18.02
N VAL A 63 -8.70 4.72 -16.87
CA VAL A 63 -7.49 4.09 -16.29
C VAL A 63 -7.77 3.29 -15.02
N ALA A 64 -8.95 3.43 -14.44
CA ALA A 64 -9.35 2.84 -13.17
C ALA A 64 -10.55 1.90 -13.31
N ASP A 65 -10.74 1.06 -12.30
CA ASP A 65 -11.87 0.15 -12.15
C ASP A 65 -13.06 0.82 -11.45
N ASP A 66 -14.07 0.02 -11.13
CA ASP A 66 -15.26 0.37 -10.36
C ASP A 66 -14.95 0.86 -8.94
N GLN A 67 -13.81 0.47 -8.38
CA GLN A 67 -13.35 0.93 -7.08
C GLN A 67 -12.44 2.16 -7.19
N GLY A 68 -11.96 2.53 -8.38
CA GLY A 68 -11.00 3.62 -8.56
C GLY A 68 -9.53 3.17 -8.42
N PHE A 69 -9.29 1.86 -8.40
CA PHE A 69 -7.97 1.25 -8.50
C PHE A 69 -7.52 1.18 -9.96
N LEU A 70 -6.22 1.31 -10.24
CA LEU A 70 -5.74 1.28 -11.61
C LEU A 70 -5.92 -0.12 -12.21
N ARG A 71 -6.45 -0.18 -13.43
CA ARG A 71 -6.81 -1.45 -14.10
C ARG A 71 -5.64 -2.43 -14.20
N GLN A 72 -4.42 -1.92 -14.33
CA GLN A 72 -3.19 -2.70 -14.41
C GLN A 72 -2.94 -3.61 -13.21
N TRP A 73 -3.41 -3.24 -12.02
CA TRP A 73 -3.27 -4.02 -10.79
C TRP A 73 -4.60 -4.23 -10.03
N SER A 74 -5.72 -3.74 -10.58
CA SER A 74 -7.08 -3.91 -10.04
C SER A 74 -7.40 -5.38 -9.70
N LYS A 75 -7.00 -6.32 -10.56
CA LYS A 75 -7.18 -7.76 -10.29
C LYS A 75 -6.46 -8.20 -9.01
N VAL A 76 -5.19 -7.83 -8.86
CA VAL A 76 -4.38 -8.14 -7.67
C VAL A 76 -4.98 -7.45 -6.44
N ALA A 77 -5.45 -6.21 -6.58
CA ALA A 77 -6.11 -5.50 -5.50
C ALA A 77 -7.38 -6.21 -5.01
N LYS A 78 -8.20 -6.72 -5.93
CA LYS A 78 -9.42 -7.50 -5.60
C LYS A 78 -9.08 -8.83 -4.95
N GLU A 79 -8.07 -9.55 -5.47
CA GLU A 79 -7.58 -10.80 -4.89
C GLU A 79 -7.06 -10.61 -3.45
N ARG A 80 -6.32 -9.53 -3.22
CA ARG A 80 -5.80 -9.15 -1.89
C ARG A 80 -6.80 -8.40 -1.01
N LYS A 81 -8.05 -8.21 -1.48
CA LYS A 81 -9.13 -7.52 -0.76
C LYS A 81 -8.74 -6.12 -0.26
N LEU A 82 -7.98 -5.38 -1.07
CA LEU A 82 -7.53 -4.03 -0.74
C LEU A 82 -8.70 -3.12 -0.41
N GLN A 83 -8.62 -2.45 0.73
CA GLN A 83 -9.60 -1.47 1.14
C GLN A 83 -9.32 -0.14 0.45
N ARG A 84 -10.38 0.50 -0.05
CA ARG A 84 -10.28 1.85 -0.58
C ARG A 84 -10.36 2.87 0.56
N LEU A 85 -9.37 3.76 0.65
CA LEU A 85 -9.36 4.85 1.64
C LEU A 85 -10.31 5.98 1.22
N TYR A 86 -10.04 6.61 0.08
CA TYR A 86 -10.80 7.74 -0.44
C TYR A 86 -10.88 7.68 -1.97
N ILE A 87 -11.77 8.48 -2.56
CA ILE A 87 -11.94 8.63 -4.01
C ILE A 87 -11.49 10.04 -4.40
N GLY A 88 -10.51 10.12 -5.30
CA GLY A 88 -10.08 11.39 -5.90
C GLY A 88 -9.16 12.19 -4.98
N GLU A 89 -9.73 12.94 -4.04
CA GLU A 89 -8.96 13.85 -3.20
C GLU A 89 -8.44 13.16 -1.91
N PRO A 90 -7.15 13.32 -1.57
CA PRO A 90 -6.60 12.82 -0.32
C PRO A 90 -7.31 13.44 0.88
N SER A 91 -8.11 12.64 1.59
CA SER A 91 -8.67 12.99 2.89
C SER A 91 -7.82 12.37 4.00
N ALA A 92 -7.29 13.21 4.88
CA ALA A 92 -6.53 12.76 6.05
C ALA A 92 -7.42 11.96 7.01
N GLU A 93 -8.71 12.27 7.07
CA GLU A 93 -9.71 11.59 7.90
C GLU A 93 -9.94 10.14 7.45
N ALA A 94 -9.97 9.89 6.15
CA ALA A 94 -10.09 8.54 5.60
C ALA A 94 -8.85 7.67 5.85
N VAL A 95 -7.68 8.30 5.96
CA VAL A 95 -6.43 7.62 6.35
C VAL A 95 -6.44 7.29 7.83
N ALA A 96 -6.85 8.26 8.67
CA ALA A 96 -6.99 8.08 10.12
C ALA A 96 -8.01 6.99 10.48
N ALA A 97 -9.12 6.87 9.74
CA ALA A 97 -10.10 5.80 9.95
C ALA A 97 -9.52 4.38 9.76
N GLN A 98 -8.41 4.26 9.04
CA GLN A 98 -7.75 2.98 8.72
C GLN A 98 -6.48 2.77 9.55
N MET A 99 -6.08 3.79 10.31
CA MET A 99 -4.97 3.80 11.25
C MET A 99 -5.47 4.35 12.60
N PRO A 100 -6.09 3.54 13.47
CA PRO A 100 -6.70 4.02 14.71
C PRO A 100 -5.70 4.41 15.82
N GLU A 101 -4.45 4.77 15.51
CA GLU A 101 -3.54 5.32 16.52
C GLU A 101 -2.74 6.51 15.99
N SER A 102 -3.12 7.69 16.47
CA SER A 102 -2.23 8.82 16.68
C SER A 102 -2.82 9.65 17.81
N ASP A 103 -2.80 9.08 19.02
CA ASP A 103 -2.96 9.84 20.27
C ASP A 103 -1.75 10.77 20.35
N PHE A 104 -1.90 12.01 19.86
CA PHE A 104 -0.92 13.07 20.03
C PHE A 104 -1.36 13.91 21.22
N ASN A 105 -0.74 13.65 22.37
CA ASN A 105 -0.60 14.57 23.49
C ASN A 105 0.75 15.27 23.39
#